data_AF-A0A8T3P480-F1
#
_entry.id   AF-A0A8T3P480-F1
#
_cell.length_a   1.000
_cell.length_b   1.000
_cell.length_c   1.000
_cell.angle_alpha   90.00
_cell.angle_beta   90.00
_cell.angle_gamma   90.00
#
_symmetry.space_group_name_H-M   'P 1'
#
loop_
_entity.id
_entity.type
_entity.pdbx_description
1 polymer ?
#
loop_
_entity_poly.entity_id
_entity_poly.type
_entity_poly.pdbx_seq_one_letter_code
_entity_poly.pdbx_strand_id
1 'polypeptide(L)'
;MLSGFFGVGGGFLIVPALLLVTQMSTRRAVATSLLVIALVGAAGVAASWWQEHAVAWEVAGLFALGGLVGMGLGRLLVARLAGAVLQRVFAASMAIVGGFMLLTQFI
;
A
#
# COMPACT_ATOMS: atom_id res chain seq x y z
N MET A 1 -6.13 5.33 -18.19
CA MET A 1 -5.05 5.02 -17.23
C MET A 1 -4.63 6.31 -16.53
N LEU A 2 -5.02 6.51 -15.27
CA LEU A 2 -4.23 7.34 -14.36
C LEU A 2 -3.12 6.44 -13.80
N SER A 3 -2.24 5.93 -14.67
CA SER A 3 -1.25 4.89 -14.34
C SER A 3 -0.28 5.32 -13.24
N GLY A 4 -0.15 6.62 -12.96
CA GLY A 4 0.73 7.10 -11.92
C GLY A 4 0.53 8.57 -11.62
N PHE A 5 -0.11 8.88 -10.50
CA PHE A 5 0.29 10.12 -9.83
C PHE A 5 1.66 9.94 -9.15
N PHE A 6 2.05 8.69 -8.88
CA PHE A 6 3.25 8.33 -8.14
C PHE A 6 3.93 7.01 -8.57
N GLY A 7 3.38 6.26 -9.54
CA GLY A 7 3.99 5.01 -10.03
C GLY A 7 3.93 3.78 -9.09
N VAL A 8 3.41 3.92 -7.86
CA VAL A 8 3.36 2.83 -6.84
C VAL A 8 2.00 2.12 -6.75
N GLY A 9 1.01 2.49 -7.58
CA GLY A 9 -0.29 1.84 -7.59
C GLY A 9 -1.20 2.22 -6.41
N GLY A 10 -1.34 3.51 -6.07
CA GLY A 10 -2.48 4.11 -5.32
C GLY A 10 -2.81 3.65 -3.89
N GLY A 11 -2.39 2.46 -3.46
CA GLY A 11 -2.77 1.81 -2.20
C GLY A 11 -2.33 2.56 -0.95
N PHE A 12 -1.20 3.25 -1.04
CA PHE A 12 -0.64 4.01 0.07
C PHE A 12 -1.56 5.17 0.50
N LEU A 13 -2.29 5.79 -0.44
CA LEU A 13 -3.17 6.93 -0.19
C LEU A 13 -4.57 6.52 0.28
N ILE A 14 -4.97 5.26 0.07
CA ILE A 14 -6.33 4.80 0.43
C ILE A 14 -6.58 4.92 1.93
N VAL A 15 -5.57 4.63 2.78
CA VAL A 15 -5.69 4.73 4.24
C VAL A 15 -5.91 6.18 4.70
N PRO A 16 -5.04 7.16 4.40
CA PRO A 16 -5.25 8.55 4.80
C PRO A 16 -6.50 9.18 4.16
N ALA A 17 -6.83 8.85 2.91
CA ALA A 17 -8.05 9.33 2.27
C ALA A 17 -9.31 8.86 3.00
N LEU A 18 -9.37 7.58 3.40
CA LEU A 18 -10.49 7.06 4.18
C LEU A 18 -10.58 7.69 5.58
N LEU A 19 -9.44 7.91 6.26
CA LEU A 19 -9.42 8.59 7.56
C LEU A 19 -9.94 10.03 7.47
N LEU A 20 -9.54 10.78 6.43
CA LEU A 20 -9.97 12.16 6.21
C LEU A 20 -11.46 12.26 5.87
N VAL A 21 -11.97 11.33 5.06
CA VAL A 21 -13.36 11.40 4.55
C VAL A 21 -14.38 10.83 5.54
N THR A 22 -14.02 9.82 6.35
CA THR A 22 -15.02 9.07 7.14
C THR A 22 -14.94 9.25 8.66
N GLN A 23 -13.94 9.94 9.22
CA GLN A 23 -13.72 10.08 10.68
C GLN A 23 -13.91 8.76 11.48
N MET A 24 -13.63 7.62 10.84
CA MET A 24 -13.81 6.31 11.42
C MET A 24 -12.67 5.94 12.37
N SER A 25 -12.95 5.05 13.33
CA SER A 25 -11.90 4.48 14.18
C SER A 25 -10.82 3.80 13.33
N THR A 26 -9.55 4.00 13.70
CA THR A 26 -8.36 3.55 12.94
C THR A 26 -8.45 2.08 12.51
N ARG A 27 -9.04 1.23 13.35
CA ARG A 27 -9.23 -0.20 13.05
C ARG A 27 -10.18 -0.46 11.87
N ARG A 28 -11.27 0.30 11.74
CA ARG A 28 -12.21 0.17 10.62
C ARG A 28 -11.60 0.69 9.33
N ALA A 29 -10.90 1.83 9.39
CA ALA A 29 -10.21 2.40 8.24
C ALA A 29 -9.14 1.45 7.66
N VAL A 30 -8.40 0.74 8.51
CA VAL A 30 -7.41 -0.28 8.08
C VAL A 30 -8.08 -1.48 7.40
N ALA A 31 -9.22 -1.95 7.93
CA ALA A 31 -9.92 -3.09 7.34
C ALA A 31 -10.51 -2.77 5.95
N THR A 32 -11.13 -1.59 5.80
CA THR A 32 -11.70 -1.15 4.52
C THR A 32 -10.63 -0.86 3.48
N SER A 33 -9.52 -0.23 3.87
CA SER A 33 -8.39 0.00 2.96
C SER A 33 -7.74 -1.29 2.47
N LEU A 34 -7.55 -2.29 3.34
CA LEU A 34 -7.07 -3.63 2.95
C LEU A 34 -7.97 -4.27 1.88
N LEU A 35 -9.29 -4.19 2.05
CA LEU A 35 -10.25 -4.70 1.07
C LEU A 35 -10.09 -3.99 -0.28
N VAL A 36 -10.03 -2.66 -0.27
CA VAL A 36 -9.86 -1.87 -1.50
C VAL A 36 -8.53 -2.21 -2.18
N ILE A 37 -7.43 -2.30 -1.43
CA ILE A 37 -6.10 -2.68 -1.96
C ILE A 37 -6.15 -4.07 -2.60
N ALA A 38 -6.80 -5.04 -1.96
CA ALA A 38 -6.95 -6.39 -2.51
C ALA A 38 -7.74 -6.40 -3.83
N LEU A 39 -8.85 -5.65 -3.89
CA LEU A 39 -9.66 -5.53 -5.10
C LEU A 39 -8.91 -4.85 -6.24
N VAL A 40 -8.21 -3.74 -5.96
CA VAL A 40 -7.41 -3.03 -6.96
C VAL A 40 -6.25 -3.90 -7.46
N GLY A 41 -5.58 -4.62 -6.55
CA GLY A 41 -4.52 -5.56 -6.92
C GLY A 41 -5.03 -6.71 -7.80
N ALA A 42 -6.16 -7.33 -7.43
CA ALA A 42 -6.78 -8.39 -8.21
C ALA A 42 -7.20 -7.91 -9.60
N ALA A 43 -7.81 -6.72 -9.71
CA ALA A 43 -8.16 -6.11 -10.98
C ALA A 43 -6.91 -5.82 -11.83
N GLY A 44 -5.81 -5.37 -11.22
CA GLY A 44 -4.54 -5.13 -11.90
C GLY A 44 -3.91 -6.41 -12.46
N VAL A 45 -3.93 -7.50 -11.69
CA VAL A 45 -3.45 -8.81 -12.15
C VAL A 45 -4.33 -9.34 -13.29
N ALA A 46 -5.66 -9.29 -13.14
CA ALA A 46 -6.60 -9.71 -14.17
C ALA A 46 -6.43 -8.90 -15.48
N ALA A 47 -6.25 -7.59 -15.38
CA ALA A 47 -6.01 -6.72 -16.52
C ALA A 47 -4.65 -6.99 -17.19
N SER A 48 -3.62 -7.36 -16.42
CA SER A 48 -2.31 -7.74 -16.96
C SER A 48 -2.36 -9.08 -17.69
N TRP A 49 -3.16 -10.02 -17.17
CA TRP A 49 -3.43 -11.32 -17.80
C TRP A 49 -4.18 -11.18 -19.12
N TRP A 50 -5.20 -10.31 -19.15
CA TRP A 50 -6.03 -10.09 -20.33
C TRP A 50 -5.30 -9.36 -21.47
N GLN A 51 -4.34 -8.50 -21.14
CA GLN A 51 -3.60 -7.72 -22.14
C GLN A 51 -2.30 -8.40 -22.60
N GLU A 52 -2.11 -9.70 -22.32
CA GLU A 52 -0.92 -10.50 -22.69
C GLU A 52 0.42 -9.82 -22.35
N HIS A 53 0.46 -9.00 -21.31
CA HIS A 53 1.71 -8.39 -20.89
C HIS A 53 2.65 -9.49 -20.40
N ALA A 54 3.93 -9.42 -20.76
CA ALA A 54 4.94 -10.35 -20.31
C ALA A 54 5.16 -10.19 -18.80
N VAL A 55 4.32 -10.85 -18.00
CA VAL A 55 4.46 -10.92 -16.55
C VAL A 55 5.52 -11.98 -16.24
N ALA A 56 6.64 -11.54 -15.67
CA ALA A 56 7.65 -12.45 -15.14
C ALA A 56 7.11 -13.14 -13.88
N TRP A 57 6.46 -14.29 -14.06
CA TRP A 57 5.81 -15.05 -12.98
C TRP A 57 6.77 -15.47 -11.85
N GLU A 58 8.04 -15.67 -12.16
CA GLU A 58 9.09 -15.92 -11.15
C GLU A 58 9.30 -14.73 -10.22
N VAL A 59 9.41 -13.52 -10.79
CA VAL A 59 9.57 -12.28 -10.01
C VAL A 59 8.30 -12.00 -9.22
N ALA A 60 7.13 -12.21 -9.82
CA ALA A 60 5.84 -12.05 -9.14
C ALA A 60 5.71 -13.03 -7.95
N GLY A 61 6.13 -14.29 -8.11
CA GLY A 61 6.12 -15.29 -7.06
C GLY A 61 7.07 -14.95 -5.90
N LEU A 62 8.31 -14.54 -6.22
CA LEU A 62 9.29 -14.09 -5.21
C LEU A 62 8.80 -12.85 -4.47
N PHE A 63 8.19 -11.89 -5.19
CA PHE A 63 7.63 -10.69 -4.60
C PHE A 63 6.45 -10.99 -3.67
N ALA A 64 5.56 -11.90 -4.09
CA ALA A 64 4.43 -12.34 -3.28
C ALA A 64 4.91 -13.06 -1.99
N LEU A 65 5.88 -13.96 -2.11
CA LEU A 65 6.48 -14.64 -0.96
C LEU A 65 7.17 -13.65 -0.01
N GLY A 66 7.98 -12.74 -0.53
CA GLY A 66 8.63 -11.69 0.26
C GLY A 66 7.60 -10.81 0.98
N GLY A 67 6.52 -10.45 0.30
CA GLY A 67 5.40 -9.69 0.88
C GLY A 67 4.68 -10.45 2.00
N LEU A 68 4.39 -11.74 1.81
CA LEU A 68 3.73 -12.58 2.83
C LEU A 68 4.61 -12.75 4.07
N VAL A 69 5.90 -13.04 3.88
CA VAL A 69 6.87 -13.17 4.98
C VAL A 69 7.03 -11.83 5.71
N GLY A 70 7.20 -10.73 4.96
CA GLY A 70 7.29 -9.38 5.51
C GLY A 70 6.04 -8.98 6.30
N MET A 71 4.84 -9.32 5.81
CA MET A 71 3.58 -9.07 6.49
C MET A 71 3.47 -9.88 7.80
N GLY A 72 3.89 -11.14 7.78
CA GLY A 72 3.92 -12.00 8.98
C GLY A 72 4.85 -11.44 10.06
N LEU A 73 6.08 -11.11 9.69
CA LEU A 73 7.06 -10.49 10.59
C LEU A 73 6.62 -9.12 11.09
N GLY A 74 6.07 -8.29 10.19
CA GLY A 74 5.54 -6.98 10.51
C GLY A 74 4.40 -7.06 11.53
N ARG A 75 3.49 -8.03 11.40
CA ARG A 75 2.40 -8.23 12.36
C ARG A 75 2.91 -8.58 13.76
N LEU A 76 3.96 -9.39 13.85
CA LEU A 76 4.61 -9.74 15.12
C LEU A 76 5.30 -8.52 15.76
N LEU A 77 5.97 -7.68 14.96
CA LEU A 77 6.56 -6.44 15.45
C LEU A 77 5.50 -5.45 15.92
N VAL A 78 4.45 -5.22 15.12
CA VAL A 78 3.38 -4.25 15.43
C VAL A 78 2.62 -4.64 16.69
N ALA A 79 2.45 -5.94 16.98
CA ALA A 79 1.84 -6.40 18.22
C ALA A 79 2.60 -5.98 19.49
N ARG A 80 3.89 -5.63 19.37
CA ARG A 80 4.75 -5.16 20.48
C ARG A 80 4.87 -3.64 20.56
N LEU A 81 4.30 -2.88 19.61
CA LEU A 81 4.39 -1.42 19.55
C LEU A 81 3.13 -0.78 20.12
N ALA A 82 3.29 0.26 20.95
CA ALA A 82 2.17 1.08 21.40
C ALA A 82 1.51 1.80 20.22
N GLY A 83 0.17 1.91 20.22
CA GLY A 83 -0.59 2.47 19.09
C GLY A 83 -0.14 3.87 18.65
N ALA A 84 0.30 4.71 19.59
CA ALA A 84 0.84 6.04 19.30
C ALA A 84 2.16 6.00 18.52
N VAL A 85 3.03 5.02 18.78
CA VAL A 85 4.30 4.84 18.05
C VAL A 85 4.01 4.37 16.63
N LEU A 86 3.08 3.43 16.47
CA LEU A 86 2.65 2.96 15.15
C LEU A 86 2.11 4.11 14.29
N GLN A 87 1.29 4.97 14.89
CA GLN A 87 0.72 6.14 14.19
C GLN A 87 1.80 7.16 13.82
N ARG A 88 2.78 7.43 14.69
CA ARG A 88 3.92 8.31 14.38
C ARG A 88 4.80 7.77 13.26
N VAL A 89 5.12 6.48 13.30
CA VAL A 89 5.93 5.83 12.25
C VAL A 89 5.20 5.86 10.92
N PHE A 90 3.89 5.58 10.91
CA PHE A 90 3.08 5.69 9.70
C PHE A 90 3.02 7.12 9.16
N ALA A 91 2.79 8.12 10.02
CA ALA A 91 2.79 9.52 9.59
C ALA A 91 4.15 9.95 9.02
N ALA A 92 5.25 9.53 9.66
CA ALA A 92 6.60 9.82 9.19
C ALA A 92 6.89 9.16 7.83
N SER A 93 6.51 7.89 7.63
CA SER A 93 6.72 7.21 6.35
C SER A 93 5.91 7.86 5.23
N MET A 94 4.67 8.28 5.49
CA MET A 94 3.87 9.05 4.54
C MET A 94 4.50 10.39 4.18
N ALA A 95 5.03 11.13 5.18
CA ALA A 95 5.70 12.40 4.94
C ALA A 95 6.99 12.22 4.12
N ILE A 96 7.77 11.18 4.40
CA ILE A 96 8.98 10.85 3.64
C ILE A 96 8.63 10.51 2.20
N VAL A 97 7.67 9.60 1.99
CA VAL A 97 7.24 9.21 0.63
C VAL A 97 6.72 10.43 -0.10
N GLY A 98 5.75 11.16 0.46
CA GLY A 98 5.19 12.36 -0.16
C GLY A 98 6.25 13.42 -0.48
N GLY A 99 7.19 13.67 0.42
CA GLY A 99 8.32 14.57 0.20
C GLY A 99 9.24 14.09 -0.92
N PHE A 100 9.61 12.81 -0.93
CA PHE A 100 10.41 12.21 -2.00
C PHE A 100 9.72 12.35 -3.35
N MET A 101 8.40 12.11 -3.42
CA MET A 101 7.68 12.19 -4.70
C MET A 101 7.63 13.63 -5.23
N LEU A 102 7.44 14.61 -4.34
CA LEU A 102 7.51 16.03 -4.71
C LEU A 102 8.91 16.38 -5.25
N LEU A 103 9.97 15.94 -4.58
CA LEU A 103 11.34 16.17 -5.05
C LEU A 103 11.62 15.50 -6.40
N THR A 104 11.07 14.31 -6.63
CA THR A 104 11.26 13.56 -7.90
C THR A 104 10.39 14.09 -9.05
N GLN A 105 9.30 14.79 -8.77
CA GLN A 105 8.45 15.41 -9.80
C GLN A 105 9.02 16.72 -10.37
N PHE A 106 9.92 17.39 -9.64
CA PHE A 106 10.53 18.67 -10.03
C PHE A 106 11.95 18.51 -10.65
N ILE A 107 12.49 17.28 -10.70
CA ILE A 107 13.77 16.92 -11.34
C ILE A 107 13.47 16.13 -12.60
#